data_AF-A0A1I2TXY9-F1
#
_entry.id   AF-A0A1I2TXY9-F1
#
_cell.length_a   1.000
_cell.length_b   1.000
_cell.length_c   1.000
_cell.angle_alpha   90.00
_cell.angle_beta   90.00
_cell.angle_gamma   90.00
#
_symmetry.space_group_name_H-M   'P 1'
#
loop_
_entity.id
_entity.type
_entity.pdbx_description
1 polymer ?
#
loop_
_entity_poly.entity_id
_entity_poly.type
_entity_poly.pdbx_seq_one_letter_code
_entity_poly.pdbx_strand_id
1 'polypeptide(L)'
;MKKETKIRKALPHFPFEIDLTNEALVHQWYEQKFNKKIAPYQSAEEAIETWPTTASAIGVKRVGGEYKIYAPYGLQDLFMGIVRPNKVLVPEHVYESKAVKWKARWPGLTVLEWSV
;
A
#
# COMPACT_ATOMS: atom_id res chain seq x y z
N MET A 1 -11.33 -11.69 7.99
CA MET A 1 -12.67 -12.18 7.55
C MET A 1 -13.85 -11.61 8.35
N LYS A 2 -14.12 -11.98 9.62
CA LYS A 2 -15.38 -11.54 10.31
C LYS A 2 -15.59 -10.01 10.37
N LYS A 3 -14.51 -9.23 10.54
CA LYS A 3 -14.60 -7.75 10.62
C LYS A 3 -14.84 -7.09 9.27
N GLU A 4 -14.18 -7.56 8.21
CA GLU A 4 -14.33 -7.01 6.85
C GLU A 4 -15.76 -7.23 6.32
N THR A 5 -16.32 -8.43 6.53
CA THR A 5 -17.74 -8.71 6.19
C THR A 5 -18.70 -7.78 6.91
N LYS A 6 -18.42 -7.44 8.18
CA LYS A 6 -19.25 -6.50 8.95
C LYS A 6 -19.20 -5.10 8.36
N ILE A 7 -18.02 -4.61 7.95
CA ILE A 7 -17.86 -3.29 7.32
C ILE A 7 -18.58 -3.25 5.98
N ARG A 8 -18.40 -4.27 5.13
CA ARG A 8 -19.08 -4.35 3.82
C ARG A 8 -20.60 -4.33 3.95
N LYS A 9 -21.16 -5.02 4.95
CA LYS A 9 -22.60 -4.96 5.26
C LYS A 9 -23.07 -3.59 5.74
N ALA A 10 -22.24 -2.87 6.50
CA ALA A 10 -22.55 -1.53 6.98
C ALA A 10 -22.43 -0.44 5.90
N LEU A 11 -21.69 -0.72 4.82
CA LEU A 11 -21.45 0.19 3.70
C LEU A 11 -21.89 -0.43 2.37
N PRO A 12 -23.18 -0.77 2.21
CA PRO A 12 -23.67 -1.57 1.08
C PRO A 12 -23.55 -0.86 -0.28
N HIS A 13 -23.44 0.47 -0.29
CA HIS A 13 -23.32 1.29 -1.49
C HIS A 13 -21.92 1.88 -1.69
N PHE A 14 -20.92 1.45 -0.91
CA PHE A 14 -19.55 1.94 -1.10
C PHE A 14 -18.98 1.37 -2.40
N PRO A 15 -18.54 2.23 -3.34
CA PRO A 15 -18.26 1.80 -4.71
C PRO A 15 -16.89 1.14 -4.88
N PHE A 16 -16.10 1.02 -3.80
CA PHE A 16 -14.74 0.50 -3.85
C PHE A 16 -14.58 -0.78 -3.03
N GLU A 17 -13.61 -1.60 -3.40
CA GLU A 17 -13.19 -2.74 -2.58
C GLU A 17 -12.58 -2.25 -1.26
N ILE A 18 -12.93 -2.92 -0.17
CA ILE A 18 -12.41 -2.63 1.16
C ILE A 18 -11.43 -3.74 1.54
N ASP A 19 -10.15 -3.40 1.65
CA ASP A 19 -9.15 -4.25 2.29
C ASP A 19 -9.01 -3.86 3.76
N LEU A 20 -9.00 -4.85 4.66
CA LEU A 20 -8.85 -4.65 6.10
C LEU A 20 -7.72 -5.53 6.62
N THR A 21 -6.56 -4.90 6.79
CA THR A 21 -5.37 -5.52 7.38
C THR A 21 -5.06 -4.90 8.75
N ASN A 22 -4.62 -5.74 9.70
CA ASN A 22 -4.11 -5.26 10.98
C ASN A 22 -2.59 -5.18 10.91
N GLU A 23 -2.07 -3.98 10.63
CA GLU A 23 -0.63 -3.74 10.43
C GLU A 23 0.23 -4.13 11.66
N ALA A 24 -0.33 -4.00 12.87
CA ALA A 24 0.37 -4.39 14.11
C ALA A 24 0.74 -5.89 14.16
N LEU A 25 0.06 -6.74 13.38
CA LEU A 25 0.31 -8.19 13.36
C LEU A 25 1.09 -8.66 12.12
N VAL A 26 1.52 -7.76 11.24
CA VAL A 26 2.22 -8.13 9.99
C VAL A 26 3.48 -8.94 10.27
N HIS A 27 4.25 -8.54 11.28
CA HIS A 27 5.46 -9.24 11.72
C HIS A 27 5.24 -10.73 12.06
N GLN A 28 4.02 -11.16 12.37
CA GLN A 28 3.70 -12.55 12.71
C GLN A 28 3.61 -13.47 11.48
N TRP A 29 3.29 -12.93 10.30
CA TRP A 29 3.07 -13.72 9.08
C TRP A 29 3.94 -13.31 7.90
N TYR A 30 4.59 -12.15 7.95
CA TYR A 30 5.38 -11.62 6.83
C TYR A 30 6.52 -12.56 6.43
N GLU A 31 7.23 -13.13 7.41
CA GLU A 31 8.33 -14.07 7.18
C GLU A 31 7.86 -15.32 6.42
N GLN A 32 6.73 -15.90 6.81
CA GLN A 32 6.18 -17.08 6.15
C GLN A 32 5.81 -16.80 4.69
N LYS A 33 5.42 -15.57 4.37
CA LYS A 33 4.98 -15.16 3.03
C LYS A 33 6.12 -14.72 2.12
N PHE A 34 7.14 -14.05 2.68
CA PHE A 34 8.17 -13.36 1.91
C PHE A 34 9.60 -13.76 2.28
N ASN A 35 9.77 -14.73 3.17
CA ASN A 35 11.07 -15.21 3.65
C ASN A 35 11.97 -14.10 4.22
N LYS A 36 11.36 -13.10 4.86
CA LYS A 36 12.04 -11.96 5.47
C LYS A 36 11.37 -11.62 6.80
N LYS A 37 12.13 -11.59 7.89
CA LYS A 37 11.61 -11.17 9.19
C LYS A 37 11.55 -9.63 9.27
N ILE A 38 10.50 -9.12 9.91
CA ILE A 38 10.36 -7.69 10.22
C ILE A 38 10.05 -7.51 11.71
N ALA A 39 10.39 -6.35 12.26
CA ALA A 39 9.93 -5.95 13.58
C ALA A 39 8.44 -5.55 13.54
N PRO A 40 7.72 -5.59 14.68
CA PRO A 40 6.39 -5.01 14.77
C PRO A 40 6.44 -3.50 14.46
N TYR A 41 5.58 -3.04 13.55
CA TYR A 41 5.42 -1.62 13.28
C TYR A 41 4.89 -0.88 14.53
N GLN A 42 5.44 0.30 14.78
CA GLN A 42 5.08 1.21 15.86
C GLN A 42 3.96 2.16 15.46
N SER A 43 3.68 2.31 14.16
CA SER A 43 2.62 3.17 13.64
C SER A 43 2.09 2.69 12.28
N ALA A 44 0.94 3.22 11.86
CA ALA A 44 0.44 2.98 10.50
C ALA A 44 1.33 3.68 9.46
N GLU A 45 1.86 4.84 9.81
CA GLU A 45 2.83 5.60 9.04
C GLU A 45 4.09 4.75 8.72
N GLU A 46 4.66 4.07 9.71
CA GLU A 46 5.81 3.16 9.49
C GLU A 46 5.45 1.99 8.55
N ALA A 47 4.25 1.42 8.66
CA ALA A 47 3.81 0.39 7.72
C ALA A 47 3.71 0.94 6.29
N ILE A 48 3.14 2.13 6.11
CA ILE A 48 3.00 2.81 4.81
C ILE A 48 4.37 3.05 4.16
N GLU A 49 5.39 3.45 4.92
CA GLU A 49 6.75 3.66 4.41
C GLU A 49 7.34 2.40 3.77
N THR A 50 6.88 1.21 4.14
CA THR A 50 7.39 -0.05 3.62
C THR A 50 6.63 -0.60 2.41
N TRP A 51 5.55 0.06 1.98
CA TRP A 51 4.71 -0.44 0.90
C TRP A 51 5.43 -0.49 -0.45
N PRO A 52 5.05 -1.40 -1.37
CA PRO A 52 5.85 -1.78 -2.54
C PRO A 52 6.21 -0.67 -3.52
N THR A 53 5.47 0.44 -3.55
CA THR A 53 5.69 1.55 -4.48
C THR A 53 5.54 2.89 -3.79
N THR A 54 6.34 3.88 -4.21
CA THR A 54 6.27 5.26 -3.71
C THR A 54 4.88 5.86 -3.91
N ALA A 55 4.27 5.65 -5.08
CA ALA A 55 2.95 6.17 -5.44
C ALA A 55 1.81 5.54 -4.61
N SER A 56 2.00 4.35 -4.05
CA SER A 56 1.01 3.70 -3.19
C SER A 56 1.22 3.99 -1.71
N ALA A 57 2.45 4.35 -1.29
CA ALA A 57 2.83 4.61 0.09
C ALA A 57 2.29 5.96 0.58
N ILE A 58 0.96 6.06 0.65
CA ILE A 58 0.22 7.27 1.00
C ILE A 58 -0.91 6.92 1.97
N GLY A 59 -1.00 7.66 3.06
CA GLY A 59 -2.11 7.63 4.00
C GLY A 59 -2.90 8.94 3.96
N VAL A 60 -4.23 8.85 3.98
CA VAL A 60 -5.12 10.02 4.09
C VAL A 60 -6.13 9.77 5.20
N LYS A 61 -6.21 10.71 6.16
CA LYS A 61 -7.22 10.68 7.24
C LYS A 61 -7.82 12.05 7.46
N ARG A 62 -9.05 12.10 7.95
CA ARG A 62 -9.70 13.37 8.33
C ARG A 62 -9.59 13.60 9.83
N VAL A 63 -9.09 14.76 10.25
CA VAL A 63 -8.90 15.15 11.65
C VAL A 63 -9.37 16.59 11.82
N GLY A 64 -10.33 16.85 12.72
CA GLY A 64 -10.83 18.21 12.97
C GLY A 64 -11.49 18.88 11.75
N GLY A 65 -12.03 18.09 10.82
CA GLY A 65 -12.61 18.60 9.57
C GLY A 65 -11.62 18.73 8.41
N GLU A 66 -10.31 18.68 8.67
CA GLU A 66 -9.23 18.79 7.67
C GLU A 66 -8.66 17.44 7.27
N TYR A 67 -8.08 17.37 6.07
CA TYR A 67 -7.34 16.20 5.60
C TYR A 67 -5.89 16.26 6.06
N LYS A 68 -5.44 15.21 6.75
CA LYS A 68 -4.03 14.94 7.01
C LYS A 68 -3.55 13.90 6.02
N ILE A 69 -2.47 14.24 5.31
CA ILE A 69 -1.84 13.39 4.31
C ILE A 69 -0.47 12.98 4.83
N TYR A 70 -0.16 11.70 4.74
CA TYR A 70 1.16 11.16 4.97
C TYR A 70 1.66 10.57 3.65
N ALA A 71 2.72 11.16 3.09
CA ALA A 71 3.31 10.79 1.80
C ALA A 71 4.84 10.86 1.91
N PRO A 72 5.50 9.86 2.54
CA PRO A 72 6.93 9.87 2.83
C PRO A 72 7.82 10.04 1.59
N TYR A 73 7.32 9.68 0.41
CA TYR A 73 8.01 9.81 -0.88
C TYR A 73 7.47 10.96 -1.75
N GLY A 74 6.65 11.85 -1.17
CA GLY A 74 5.94 12.90 -1.90
C GLY A 74 4.75 12.36 -2.70
N LEU A 75 4.04 13.27 -3.39
CA LEU A 75 2.84 12.95 -4.18
C LEU A 75 3.09 12.95 -5.70
N GLN A 76 4.32 13.28 -6.12
CA GLN A 76 4.63 13.46 -7.54
C GLN A 76 4.40 12.18 -8.35
N ASP A 77 4.93 11.04 -7.87
CA ASP A 77 4.76 9.76 -8.57
C ASP A 77 3.28 9.37 -8.69
N LEU A 78 2.46 9.63 -7.66
CA LEU A 78 1.01 9.41 -7.73
C LEU A 78 0.36 10.28 -8.83
N PHE A 79 0.60 11.59 -8.82
CA PHE A 79 -0.05 12.52 -9.76
C PHE A 79 0.43 12.36 -11.20
N MET A 80 1.67 11.93 -11.40
CA MET A 80 2.23 11.65 -12.72
C MET A 80 1.90 10.23 -13.22
N GLY A 81 1.25 9.39 -12.40
CA GLY A 81 0.96 7.99 -12.76
C GLY A 81 2.22 7.13 -12.87
N ILE A 82 3.25 7.44 -12.10
CA ILE A 82 4.52 6.71 -12.07
C ILE A 82 4.46 5.61 -11.01
N VAL A 83 4.72 4.37 -11.41
CA VAL A 83 4.85 3.22 -10.52
C VAL A 83 6.34 2.97 -10.29
N ARG A 84 6.93 3.64 -9.29
CA ARG A 84 8.34 3.47 -8.90
C ARG A 84 8.48 2.46 -7.76
N PRO A 85 9.48 1.55 -7.81
CA PRO A 85 9.71 0.59 -6.74
C PRO A 85 10.11 1.30 -5.44
N ASN A 86 9.56 0.83 -4.32
CA ASN A 86 10.07 1.15 -2.99
C ASN A 86 10.86 -0.06 -2.45
N LYS A 87 12.17 0.14 -2.28
CA LYS A 87 13.13 -0.90 -1.92
C LYS A 87 13.33 -1.09 -0.42
N VAL A 88 12.61 -0.34 0.42
CA VAL A 88 12.77 -0.38 1.89
C VAL A 88 12.56 -1.79 2.44
N LEU A 89 11.52 -2.50 1.97
CA LEU A 89 11.18 -3.81 2.52
C LEU A 89 10.91 -4.88 1.47
N VAL A 90 10.09 -4.54 0.48
CA VAL A 90 9.43 -5.49 -0.43
C VAL A 90 10.43 -6.01 -1.48
N PRO A 91 10.43 -7.31 -1.81
CA PRO A 91 11.31 -7.86 -2.85
C PRO A 91 10.84 -7.52 -4.27
N GLU A 92 11.77 -7.54 -5.22
CA GLU A 92 11.58 -7.21 -6.65
C GLU A 92 10.34 -7.88 -7.27
N HIS A 93 10.23 -9.21 -7.16
CA HIS A 93 9.11 -9.96 -7.74
C HIS A 93 7.72 -9.52 -7.22
N VAL A 94 7.63 -9.02 -5.97
CA VAL A 94 6.35 -8.52 -5.41
C VAL A 94 5.99 -7.17 -6.02
N TYR A 95 7.00 -6.30 -6.21
CA TYR A 95 6.83 -5.04 -6.93
C TYR A 95 6.38 -5.31 -8.37
N GLU A 96 7.11 -6.14 -9.12
CA GLU A 96 6.82 -6.45 -10.52
C GLU A 96 5.42 -7.04 -10.70
N SER A 97 5.03 -8.00 -9.84
CA SER A 97 3.69 -8.59 -9.87
C SER A 97 2.58 -7.55 -9.69
N LYS A 98 2.78 -6.55 -8.82
CA LYS A 98 1.84 -5.44 -8.63
C LYS A 98 1.84 -4.49 -9.82
N ALA A 99 3.03 -4.13 -10.31
CA ALA A 99 3.18 -3.23 -11.45
C ALA A 99 2.49 -3.78 -12.71
N VAL A 100 2.64 -5.07 -13.02
CA VAL A 100 1.95 -5.75 -14.13
C VAL A 100 0.43 -5.64 -13.99
N LYS A 101 -0.11 -5.97 -12.81
CA LYS A 101 -1.56 -5.89 -12.55
C LYS A 101 -2.10 -4.48 -12.69
N TRP A 102 -1.37 -3.50 -12.17
CA TRP A 102 -1.76 -2.10 -12.23
C TRP A 102 -1.67 -1.54 -13.64
N LYS A 103 -0.62 -1.85 -14.40
CA LYS A 103 -0.49 -1.43 -15.80
C LYS A 103 -1.59 -2.02 -16.68
N ALA A 104 -2.00 -3.26 -16.43
CA ALA A 104 -3.13 -3.88 -17.14
C ALA A 104 -4.46 -3.16 -16.83
N ARG A 105 -4.68 -2.74 -15.58
CA ARG A 105 -5.89 -1.99 -15.17
C ARG A 105 -5.87 -0.53 -15.63
N TRP A 106 -4.68 0.08 -15.65
CA TRP A 106 -4.46 1.48 -15.98
C TRP A 106 -3.34 1.60 -17.02
N PRO A 107 -3.67 1.49 -18.32
CA PRO A 107 -2.68 1.51 -19.40
C PRO A 107 -1.83 2.79 -19.47
N GLY A 108 -2.29 3.90 -18.89
CA GLY A 108 -1.56 5.17 -18.85
C GLY A 108 -0.40 5.24 -17.84
N LEU A 109 -0.23 4.25 -16.96
CA LEU A 109 0.82 4.30 -15.94
C LEU A 109 2.24 4.16 -16.53
N THR A 110 3.20 4.92 -16.04
CA THR A 110 4.63 4.72 -16.33
C THR A 110 5.23 3.81 -15.27
N VAL A 111 5.57 2.58 -15.63
CA VAL A 111 6.23 1.63 -14.72
C VAL A 111 7.74 1.79 -14.87
N LEU A 112 8.45 1.93 -13.75
CA LEU A 112 9.91 1.97 -13.75
C LEU A 112 10.49 0.61 -13.40
N GLU A 113 11.63 0.25 -14.00
CA GLU A 113 12.30 -1.01 -13.70
C GLU A 113 12.80 -1.05 -12.24
N TRP A 114 13.00 -2.26 -11.70
CA TRP A 114 13.53 -2.41 -10.35
C TRP A 114 14.91 -1.78 -10.15
N SER A 115 15.71 -1.64 -11.21
CA SER A 115 17.08 -1.11 -11.14
C SER A 115 17.18 0.39 -10.85
N VAL A 116 16.09 1.16 -10.98
CA VAL A 116 16.08 2.63 -10.80
C VAL A 116 16.34 3.10 -9.37
#